data_AF-A0A251VL33-F1
#
_entry.id   AF-A0A251VL33-F1
#
_cell.length_a   1.000
_cell.length_b   1.000
_cell.length_c   1.000
_cell.angle_alpha   90.00
_cell.angle_beta   90.00
_cell.angle_gamma   90.00
#
_symmetry.space_group_name_H-M   'P 1'
#
loop_
_entity.id
_entity.type
_entity.pdbx_description
1 polymer ?
#
loop_
_entity_poly.entity_id
_entity_poly.type
_entity_poly.pdbx_seq_one_letter_code
_entity_poly.pdbx_strand_id
1 'polypeptide(L)'
;MVEHGEMIEDDVFVDINLTNDEMVQWQIMQHRSIECLIRKKKSLKARYTYGIIFSLVNLVAWFLRDYGQKVSLRFNILKACGPEGHECFQTVGVLRMSLGCFIFFFVLFLTTCGTTKLFDIRSTWHSGWWTSKFAILTIALVFSFLIPSDFVHLYGELARVGAGIFLILQLISVIEFIAWWNAYWMPDDRKKQSSCCGLFMSTLFYMASLCGILVMYALYASKLSCTLNIFFITWTAVLLLVMMAISLHSKVNKGLLSSGIMASYVVFLCWSALRSEPADEKCSPQKHDNKHVDWITVLGFLIGVSAIVIATFSTGIDSQTFQLKKQEYLMEDDIPYNYGFFHLVFSLGAMYFAMLFISWNLDSSTRKWSIDVGWASTWVKIVNEWFAATLYLWKLISPIVREPKIMNHEEPVPQQQLQDSE
;
A
#
# COMPACT_ATOMS: atom_id res chain seq x y z
N MET A 1 49.89 -11.24 26.05
CA MET A 1 49.03 -11.39 27.24
C MET A 1 47.76 -12.01 26.69
N VAL A 2 47.65 -13.33 26.76
CA VAL A 2 46.58 -14.13 26.14
C VAL A 2 45.44 -14.18 27.15
N GLU A 3 44.23 -13.81 26.75
CA GLU A 3 43.04 -13.88 27.59
C GLU A 3 42.16 -15.04 27.09
N HIS A 4 41.83 -15.97 27.98
CA HIS A 4 41.03 -17.17 27.70
C HIS A 4 39.54 -16.89 27.95
N GLY A 5 38.69 -17.13 26.94
CA GLY A 5 37.24 -17.15 27.08
C GLY A 5 36.70 -18.58 26.91
N GLU A 6 36.06 -19.11 27.95
CA GLU A 6 35.42 -20.43 27.96
C GLU A 6 33.95 -20.35 27.46
N MET A 7 33.57 -21.23 26.54
CA MET A 7 32.19 -21.71 26.39
C MET A 7 32.20 -23.22 26.19
N ILE A 8 31.37 -23.92 26.97
CA ILE A 8 31.28 -25.38 27.05
C ILE A 8 30.08 -25.86 26.22
N GLU A 9 30.32 -26.59 25.14
CA GLU A 9 29.48 -27.72 24.69
C GLU A 9 30.25 -28.59 23.68
N ASP A 10 30.24 -29.90 23.95
CA ASP A 10 30.82 -31.03 23.19
C ASP A 10 32.35 -31.13 23.04
N ASP A 11 32.87 -32.24 23.58
CA ASP A 11 34.26 -32.59 23.93
C ASP A 11 35.20 -32.83 22.72
N VAL A 12 35.25 -31.86 21.79
CA VAL A 12 36.34 -31.70 20.81
C VAL A 12 36.90 -30.29 20.97
N PHE A 13 37.98 -30.18 21.74
CA PHE A 13 38.78 -28.96 21.84
C PHE A 13 39.44 -28.68 20.48
N VAL A 14 38.72 -27.97 19.61
CA VAL A 14 39.36 -27.24 18.52
C VAL A 14 39.91 -25.98 19.16
N ASP A 15 41.15 -26.07 19.63
CA ASP A 15 41.91 -24.90 20.06
C ASP A 15 42.21 -24.08 18.80
N ILE A 16 41.32 -23.15 18.46
CA ILE A 16 41.50 -22.26 17.31
C ILE A 16 42.57 -21.26 17.74
N ASN A 17 43.83 -21.60 17.53
CA ASN A 17 44.95 -20.65 17.61
C ASN A 17 44.80 -19.64 16.47
N LEU A 18 43.93 -18.65 16.62
CA LEU A 18 43.87 -17.50 15.71
C LEU A 18 45.19 -16.74 15.83
N THR A 19 45.84 -16.54 14.70
CA THR A 19 47.00 -15.64 14.62
C THR A 19 46.59 -14.20 14.96
N ASN A 20 47.54 -13.38 15.41
CA ASN A 20 47.26 -11.96 15.72
C ASN A 20 46.58 -11.22 14.55
N ASP A 21 46.91 -11.55 13.31
CA ASP A 21 46.27 -10.97 12.11
C ASP A 21 44.81 -11.41 11.95
N GLU A 22 44.49 -12.67 12.26
CA GLU A 22 43.11 -13.18 12.22
C GLU A 22 42.26 -12.59 13.37
N MET A 23 42.85 -12.37 14.55
CA MET A 23 42.17 -11.66 15.64
C MET A 23 41.84 -10.21 15.28
N VAL A 24 42.77 -9.49 14.66
CA VAL A 24 42.55 -8.11 14.17
C VAL A 24 41.46 -8.10 13.09
N GLN A 25 41.48 -9.04 12.16
CA GLN A 25 40.47 -9.16 11.12
C GLN A 25 39.08 -9.47 11.71
N TRP A 26 39.01 -10.31 12.74
CA TRP A 26 37.77 -10.64 13.43
C TRP A 26 37.19 -9.41 14.15
N GLN A 27 38.03 -8.63 14.83
CA GLN A 27 37.62 -7.35 15.44
C GLN A 27 37.11 -6.34 14.41
N ILE A 28 37.78 -6.22 13.25
CA ILE A 28 37.34 -5.34 12.15
C ILE A 28 35.99 -5.80 11.59
N MET A 29 35.82 -7.10 11.40
CA MET A 29 34.56 -7.68 10.89
C MET A 29 33.40 -7.44 11.87
N GLN A 30 33.63 -7.64 13.17
CA GLN A 30 32.64 -7.37 14.22
C GLN A 30 32.27 -5.88 14.28
N HIS A 31 33.26 -4.99 14.21
CA HIS A 31 33.02 -3.54 14.17
C HIS A 31 32.18 -3.14 12.95
N ARG A 32 32.49 -3.69 11.78
CA ARG A 32 31.74 -3.45 10.54
C ARG A 32 30.29 -3.97 10.62
N SER A 33 30.07 -5.14 11.23
CA SER A 33 28.74 -5.69 11.48
C SER A 33 27.92 -4.78 12.41
N ILE A 34 28.52 -4.30 13.51
CA ILE A 34 27.86 -3.36 14.43
C ILE A 34 27.49 -2.05 13.72
N GLU A 35 28.40 -1.46 12.94
CA GLU A 35 28.10 -0.27 12.14
C GLU A 35 26.95 -0.52 11.16
N CYS A 36 26.94 -1.68 10.52
CA CYS A 36 25.89 -2.07 9.60
C CYS A 36 24.52 -2.12 10.30
N LEU A 37 24.45 -2.78 11.46
CA LEU A 37 23.24 -2.85 12.29
C LEU A 37 22.74 -1.46 12.71
N ILE A 38 23.65 -0.56 13.10
CA ILE A 38 23.31 0.82 13.47
C ILE A 38 22.71 1.57 12.27
N ARG A 39 23.35 1.50 11.11
CA ARG A 39 22.88 2.15 9.87
C ARG A 39 21.54 1.58 9.41
N LYS A 40 21.37 0.26 9.48
CA LYS A 40 20.11 -0.43 9.16
C LYS A 40 18.99 0.03 10.09
N LYS A 41 19.24 0.10 11.40
CA LYS A 41 18.26 0.61 12.39
C LYS A 41 17.92 2.08 12.14
N LYS A 42 18.88 2.91 11.75
CA LYS A 42 18.65 4.32 11.38
C LYS A 42 17.76 4.43 10.14
N SER A 43 18.00 3.63 9.12
CA SER A 43 17.17 3.55 7.91
C SER A 43 15.74 3.08 8.23
N LEU A 44 15.58 2.06 9.06
CA LEU A 44 14.27 1.59 9.53
C LEU A 44 13.49 2.68 10.27
N LYS A 45 14.15 3.42 11.18
CA LYS A 45 13.54 4.56 11.88
C LYS A 45 13.12 5.67 10.91
N ALA A 46 13.91 5.95 9.88
CA ALA A 46 13.62 7.00 8.90
C ALA A 46 12.27 6.79 8.19
N ARG A 47 11.88 5.54 7.90
CA ARG A 47 10.55 5.21 7.32
C ARG A 47 9.40 5.80 8.13
N TYR A 48 9.43 5.59 9.45
CA TYR A 48 8.38 6.08 10.35
C TYR A 48 8.34 7.61 10.38
N THR A 49 9.50 8.27 10.33
CA THR A 49 9.56 9.73 10.22
C THR A 49 8.90 10.23 8.94
N TYR A 50 9.14 9.58 7.79
CA TYR A 50 8.44 9.92 6.54
C TYR A 50 6.94 9.67 6.62
N GLY A 51 6.51 8.57 7.26
CA GLY A 51 5.10 8.29 7.54
C GLY A 51 4.43 9.37 8.38
N ILE A 52 5.10 9.86 9.42
CA ILE A 52 4.61 10.96 10.27
C ILE A 52 4.53 12.26 9.47
N ILE A 53 5.56 12.61 8.69
CA ILE A 53 5.55 13.79 7.82
C ILE A 53 4.36 13.73 6.85
N PHE A 54 4.16 12.59 6.18
CA PHE A 54 3.04 12.40 5.27
C PHE A 54 1.69 12.56 5.98
N SER A 55 1.52 11.96 7.16
CA SER A 55 0.32 12.12 7.98
C SER A 55 0.04 13.58 8.36
N LEU A 56 1.05 14.32 8.81
CA LEU A 56 0.91 15.73 9.15
C LEU A 56 0.49 16.58 7.95
N VAL A 57 1.09 16.34 6.77
CA VAL A 57 0.70 17.04 5.54
C VAL A 57 -0.75 16.74 5.16
N ASN A 58 -1.21 15.49 5.31
CA ASN A 58 -2.61 15.11 5.08
C ASN A 58 -3.57 15.84 6.04
N LEU A 59 -3.23 15.93 7.33
CA LEU A 59 -4.03 16.65 8.33
C LEU A 59 -4.06 18.16 8.07
N VAL A 60 -2.96 18.74 7.59
CA VAL A 60 -2.92 20.16 7.18
C VAL A 60 -3.76 20.38 5.92
N ALA A 61 -3.67 19.50 4.92
CA ALA A 61 -4.49 19.58 3.71
C ALA A 61 -5.99 19.49 4.05
N TRP A 62 -6.37 18.59 4.96
CA TRP A 62 -7.71 18.52 5.52
C TRP A 62 -8.15 19.84 6.16
N PHE A 63 -7.33 20.37 7.08
CA PHE A 63 -7.64 21.59 7.79
C PHE A 63 -7.85 22.77 6.83
N LEU A 64 -7.01 22.89 5.80
CA LEU A 64 -7.15 23.91 4.77
C LEU A 64 -8.42 23.75 3.93
N ARG A 65 -8.82 22.51 3.62
CA ARG A 65 -10.06 22.21 2.89
C ARG A 65 -11.30 22.65 3.66
N ASP A 66 -11.40 22.27 4.93
CA ASP A 66 -12.65 22.41 5.72
C ASP A 66 -12.75 23.75 6.48
N TYR A 67 -11.60 24.36 6.85
CA TYR A 67 -11.52 25.54 7.71
C TYR A 67 -10.74 26.72 7.12
N GLY A 68 -10.00 26.52 6.02
CA GLY A 68 -9.09 27.53 5.47
C GLY A 68 -9.75 28.87 5.15
N GLN A 69 -10.96 28.87 4.57
CA GLN A 69 -11.70 30.10 4.25
C GLN A 69 -12.02 30.95 5.49
N LYS A 70 -12.39 30.32 6.62
CA LYS A 70 -12.71 31.02 7.87
C LYS A 70 -11.48 31.63 8.53
N VAL A 71 -10.32 30.97 8.40
CA VAL A 71 -9.04 31.44 8.94
C VAL A 71 -8.48 32.58 8.08
N SER A 72 -8.60 32.51 6.75
CA SER A 72 -8.06 33.53 5.84
C SER A 72 -8.74 34.89 5.97
N LEU A 73 -10.07 34.90 6.14
CA LEU A 73 -10.84 36.12 6.42
C LEU A 73 -10.38 36.83 7.69
N ARG A 74 -9.69 36.14 8.60
CA ARG A 74 -9.15 36.69 9.84
C ARG A 74 -7.73 37.28 9.70
N PHE A 75 -6.99 36.91 8.67
CA PHE A 75 -5.55 37.23 8.55
C PHE A 75 -5.14 38.01 7.28
N ASN A 76 -6.09 38.51 6.46
CA ASN A 76 -5.79 39.30 5.24
C ASN A 76 -4.70 38.70 4.32
N ILE A 77 -4.66 37.36 4.20
CA ILE A 77 -3.74 36.66 3.30
C ILE A 77 -4.35 36.70 1.90
N LEU A 78 -4.27 37.83 1.19
CA LEU A 78 -4.95 37.98 -0.11
C LEU A 78 -4.26 38.99 -1.05
N LYS A 79 -3.35 38.45 -1.86
CA LYS A 79 -3.02 38.96 -3.21
C LYS A 79 -2.57 37.84 -4.15
N ALA A 80 -2.07 36.72 -3.60
CA ALA A 80 -1.67 35.52 -4.35
C ALA A 80 -2.81 34.52 -4.64
N CYS A 81 -4.01 34.70 -4.04
CA CYS A 81 -5.10 33.72 -4.09
C CYS A 81 -6.30 34.18 -4.95
N GLY A 82 -6.05 35.02 -5.97
CA GLY A 82 -7.08 35.59 -6.85
C GLY A 82 -7.97 36.65 -6.17
N PRO A 83 -8.85 37.30 -6.95
CA PRO A 83 -9.69 38.41 -6.48
C PRO A 83 -10.76 38.01 -5.46
N GLU A 84 -11.18 36.73 -5.41
CA GLU A 84 -12.22 36.24 -4.48
C GLU A 84 -11.69 35.30 -3.37
N GLY A 85 -10.40 34.94 -3.37
CA GLY A 85 -9.79 34.10 -2.32
C GLY A 85 -10.20 32.63 -2.29
N HIS A 86 -11.22 32.23 -3.05
CA HIS A 86 -11.69 30.86 -3.19
C HIS A 86 -10.63 29.92 -3.77
N GLU A 87 -9.73 30.45 -4.61
CA GLU A 87 -8.69 29.64 -5.25
C GLU A 87 -7.67 29.08 -4.25
N CYS A 88 -7.50 29.63 -3.04
CA CYS A 88 -6.54 29.10 -2.06
C CYS A 88 -7.05 27.98 -1.15
N PHE A 89 -8.36 27.77 -1.13
CA PHE A 89 -9.02 26.91 -0.16
C PHE A 89 -9.83 25.83 -0.87
N GLN A 90 -10.45 24.93 -0.10
CA GLN A 90 -11.26 23.82 -0.63
C GLN A 90 -10.42 22.91 -1.57
N THR A 91 -10.94 22.54 -2.74
CA THR A 91 -10.31 21.61 -3.70
C THR A 91 -8.91 22.04 -4.09
N VAL A 92 -8.72 23.30 -4.47
CA VAL A 92 -7.42 23.81 -4.94
C VAL A 92 -6.39 23.86 -3.82
N GLY A 93 -6.81 24.18 -2.59
CA GLY A 93 -5.93 24.14 -1.41
C GLY A 93 -5.38 22.73 -1.12
N VAL A 94 -6.21 21.69 -1.27
CA VAL A 94 -5.79 20.29 -1.15
C VAL A 94 -4.80 19.93 -2.25
N LEU A 95 -5.09 20.30 -3.50
CA LEU A 95 -4.22 20.02 -4.64
C LEU A 95 -2.84 20.68 -4.49
N ARG A 96 -2.76 21.91 -3.97
CA ARG A 96 -1.49 22.57 -3.70
C ARG A 96 -0.70 21.88 -2.59
N MET A 97 -1.34 21.49 -1.50
CA MET A 97 -0.68 20.72 -0.44
C MET A 97 -0.18 19.36 -0.93
N SER A 98 -1.00 18.68 -1.74
CA SER A 98 -0.63 17.43 -2.42
C SER A 98 0.54 17.64 -3.38
N LEU A 99 0.54 18.69 -4.19
CA LEU A 99 1.63 19.00 -5.13
C LEU A 99 2.95 19.24 -4.42
N GLY A 100 2.96 20.01 -3.33
CA GLY A 100 4.18 20.22 -2.54
C GLY A 100 4.70 18.92 -1.91
N CYS A 101 3.78 18.07 -1.42
CA CYS A 101 4.10 16.73 -0.90
C CYS A 101 4.66 15.82 -1.99
N PHE A 102 4.02 15.79 -3.17
CA PHE A 102 4.46 15.06 -4.34
C PHE A 102 5.88 15.48 -4.75
N ILE A 103 6.14 16.77 -4.90
CA ILE A 103 7.47 17.30 -5.26
C ILE A 103 8.52 16.85 -4.24
N PHE A 104 8.22 16.98 -2.95
CA PHE A 104 9.14 16.56 -1.88
C PHE A 104 9.53 15.07 -2.00
N PHE A 105 8.53 14.17 -2.05
CA PHE A 105 8.80 12.74 -2.15
C PHE A 105 9.38 12.34 -3.50
N PHE A 106 9.01 13.02 -4.59
CA PHE A 106 9.57 12.77 -5.91
C PHE A 106 11.04 13.17 -6.01
N VAL A 107 11.44 14.29 -5.41
CA VAL A 107 12.86 14.67 -5.29
C VAL A 107 13.63 13.62 -4.46
N LEU A 108 13.04 13.12 -3.37
CA LEU A 108 13.64 12.03 -2.61
C LEU A 108 13.74 10.73 -3.42
N PHE A 109 12.75 10.43 -4.25
CA PHE A 109 12.81 9.31 -5.19
C PHE A 109 13.99 9.46 -6.15
N LEU A 110 14.10 10.58 -6.86
CA LEU A 110 15.18 10.83 -7.82
C LEU A 110 16.57 10.75 -7.16
N THR A 111 16.72 11.27 -5.95
CA THR A 111 18.00 11.32 -5.24
C THR A 111 18.39 10.00 -4.56
N THR A 112 17.44 9.08 -4.34
CA THR A 112 17.69 7.78 -3.69
C THR A 112 17.50 6.57 -4.61
N CYS A 113 17.03 6.78 -5.85
CA CYS A 113 16.89 5.73 -6.84
C CYS A 113 18.23 5.02 -7.11
N GLY A 114 18.19 3.70 -7.28
CA GLY A 114 19.36 2.87 -7.53
C GLY A 114 20.31 2.69 -6.34
N THR A 115 19.93 3.09 -5.12
CA THR A 115 20.71 2.77 -3.92
C THR A 115 20.60 1.27 -3.63
N THR A 116 21.73 0.61 -3.37
CA THR A 116 21.76 -0.82 -3.02
C THR A 116 22.48 -1.09 -1.71
N LYS A 117 23.49 -0.28 -1.34
CA LYS A 117 24.32 -0.51 -0.16
C LYS A 117 24.10 0.52 0.95
N LEU A 118 24.29 0.12 2.20
CA LEU A 118 24.11 0.97 3.38
C LEU A 118 25.17 2.06 3.52
N PHE A 119 26.36 1.85 2.96
CA PHE A 119 27.49 2.80 3.03
C PHE A 119 27.46 3.86 1.94
N ASP A 120 26.51 3.80 1.00
CA ASP A 120 26.35 4.79 -0.06
C ASP A 120 25.98 6.17 0.50
N ILE A 121 26.45 7.23 -0.16
CA ILE A 121 26.08 8.62 0.15
C ILE A 121 24.56 8.80 0.08
N ARG A 122 23.89 8.14 -0.88
CA ARG A 122 22.43 8.16 -1.05
C ARG A 122 21.70 7.52 0.14
N SER A 123 22.27 6.49 0.76
CA SER A 123 21.74 5.88 2.00
C SER A 123 21.83 6.84 3.19
N THR A 124 22.96 7.55 3.28
CA THR A 124 23.16 8.59 4.30
C THR A 124 22.19 9.76 4.11
N TRP A 125 21.97 10.18 2.86
CA TRP A 125 20.93 11.14 2.49
C TRP A 125 19.55 10.63 2.90
N HIS A 126 19.16 9.40 2.56
CA HIS A 126 17.87 8.81 2.92
C HIS A 126 17.62 8.80 4.43
N SER A 127 18.61 8.39 5.22
CA SER A 127 18.43 8.12 6.66
C SER A 127 18.81 9.29 7.58
N GLY A 128 19.48 10.32 7.05
CA GLY A 128 20.02 11.46 7.80
C GLY A 128 19.55 12.81 7.27
N TRP A 129 20.38 13.85 7.43
CA TRP A 129 20.21 15.19 6.82
C TRP A 129 18.79 15.77 6.93
N TRP A 130 18.18 15.59 8.10
CA TRP A 130 16.78 15.96 8.34
C TRP A 130 16.53 17.46 8.19
N THR A 131 17.45 18.31 8.64
CA THR A 131 17.34 19.77 8.49
C THR A 131 17.18 20.18 7.03
N SER A 132 18.02 19.63 6.14
CA SER A 132 17.92 19.89 4.69
C SER A 132 16.60 19.40 4.11
N LYS A 133 16.10 18.24 4.56
CA LYS A 133 14.81 17.71 4.09
C LYS A 133 13.62 18.55 4.56
N PHE A 134 13.62 19.02 5.81
CA PHE A 134 12.58 19.93 6.30
C PHE A 134 12.59 21.26 5.54
N ALA A 135 13.78 21.75 5.17
CA ALA A 135 13.90 22.91 4.29
C ALA A 135 13.31 22.62 2.90
N ILE A 136 13.66 21.50 2.26
CA ILE A 136 13.09 21.10 0.95
C ILE A 136 11.57 20.94 1.03
N LEU A 137 11.05 20.30 2.08
CA LEU A 137 9.61 20.15 2.28
C LEU A 137 8.93 21.51 2.40
N THR A 138 9.46 22.40 3.22
CA THR A 138 8.91 23.75 3.40
C THR A 138 8.93 24.52 2.09
N ILE A 139 10.05 24.48 1.34
CA ILE A 139 10.17 25.12 0.04
C ILE A 139 9.17 24.55 -0.95
N ALA A 140 9.04 23.23 -1.03
CA ALA A 140 8.10 22.57 -1.94
C ALA A 140 6.64 22.92 -1.61
N LEU A 141 6.29 22.98 -0.33
CA LEU A 141 4.96 23.39 0.14
C LEU A 141 4.72 24.87 -0.15
N VAL A 142 5.66 25.78 0.10
CA VAL A 142 5.46 27.20 -0.21
C VAL A 142 5.38 27.42 -1.72
N PHE A 143 6.27 26.78 -2.48
CA PHE A 143 6.32 26.87 -3.93
C PHE A 143 5.00 26.44 -4.58
N SER A 144 4.34 25.39 -4.07
CA SER A 144 3.06 24.96 -4.62
C SER A 144 1.93 25.99 -4.48
N PHE A 145 2.02 26.92 -3.51
CA PHE A 145 1.09 28.06 -3.38
C PHE A 145 1.43 29.24 -4.28
N LEU A 146 2.64 29.29 -4.84
CA LEU A 146 3.03 30.30 -5.82
C LEU A 146 2.61 29.93 -7.25
N ILE A 147 2.23 28.66 -7.47
CA ILE A 147 1.82 28.17 -8.79
C ILE A 147 0.39 28.67 -9.13
N PRO A 148 0.18 29.24 -10.34
CA PRO A 148 -1.15 29.67 -10.81
C PRO A 148 -2.17 28.55 -10.81
N SER A 149 -3.46 28.88 -10.63
CA SER A 149 -4.57 27.92 -10.52
C SER A 149 -4.66 26.98 -11.73
N ASP A 150 -4.46 27.48 -12.96
CA ASP A 150 -4.51 26.67 -14.19
C ASP A 150 -3.56 25.46 -14.16
N PHE A 151 -2.32 25.66 -13.68
CA PHE A 151 -1.33 24.58 -13.55
C PHE A 151 -1.69 23.60 -12.43
N VAL A 152 -2.35 24.07 -11.37
CA VAL A 152 -2.83 23.21 -10.28
C VAL A 152 -3.99 22.34 -10.75
N HIS A 153 -4.88 22.84 -11.62
CA HIS A 153 -5.92 22.04 -12.25
C HIS A 153 -5.32 20.97 -13.17
N LEU A 154 -4.31 21.32 -13.97
CA LEU A 154 -3.55 20.34 -14.77
C LEU A 154 -2.90 19.27 -13.89
N TYR A 155 -2.30 19.67 -12.76
CA TYR A 155 -1.79 18.72 -11.77
C TYR A 155 -2.90 17.84 -11.21
N GLY A 156 -4.11 18.35 -11.00
CA GLY A 156 -5.27 17.57 -10.56
C GLY A 156 -5.62 16.43 -11.52
N GLU A 157 -5.61 16.69 -12.83
CA GLU A 157 -5.79 15.67 -13.86
C GLU A 157 -4.65 14.63 -13.85
N LEU A 158 -3.40 15.08 -13.73
CA LEU A 158 -2.25 14.19 -13.59
C LEU A 158 -2.34 13.33 -12.31
N ALA A 159 -2.77 13.93 -11.20
CA ALA A 159 -2.94 13.27 -9.92
C ALA A 159 -4.03 12.21 -9.97
N ARG A 160 -5.06 12.36 -10.81
CA ARG A 160 -6.06 11.31 -11.06
C ARG A 160 -5.43 10.05 -11.64
N VAL A 161 -4.53 10.21 -12.60
CA VAL A 161 -3.78 9.08 -13.21
C VAL A 161 -2.81 8.48 -12.18
N GLY A 162 -2.04 9.32 -11.48
CA GLY A 162 -1.10 8.85 -10.46
C GLY A 162 -1.78 8.11 -9.29
N ALA A 163 -2.97 8.56 -8.89
CA ALA A 163 -3.81 7.89 -7.91
C ALA A 163 -4.27 6.51 -8.40
N GLY A 164 -4.60 6.37 -9.69
CA GLY A 164 -4.88 5.08 -10.31
C GLY A 164 -3.69 4.11 -10.28
N ILE A 165 -2.48 4.61 -10.57
CA ILE A 165 -1.24 3.81 -10.45
C ILE A 165 -1.01 3.39 -9.00
N PHE A 166 -1.20 4.31 -8.04
CA PHE A 166 -1.09 4.01 -6.61
C PHE A 166 -2.04 2.88 -6.19
N LEU A 167 -3.30 2.94 -6.63
CA LEU A 167 -4.29 1.91 -6.32
C LEU A 167 -3.85 0.52 -6.83
N ILE A 168 -3.29 0.43 -8.05
CA ILE A 168 -2.77 -0.84 -8.58
C ILE A 168 -1.60 -1.37 -7.73
N LEU A 169 -0.65 -0.50 -7.36
CA LEU A 169 0.47 -0.88 -6.50
C LEU A 169 -0.02 -1.36 -5.12
N GLN A 170 -0.97 -0.63 -4.54
CA GLN A 170 -1.61 -0.97 -3.28
C GLN A 170 -2.32 -2.32 -3.37
N LEU A 171 -3.05 -2.60 -4.45
CA LEU A 171 -3.74 -3.88 -4.66
C LEU A 171 -2.76 -5.05 -4.71
N ILE A 172 -1.66 -4.92 -5.45
CA ILE A 172 -0.62 -5.95 -5.49
C ILE A 172 -0.06 -6.19 -4.09
N SER A 173 0.23 -5.12 -3.34
CA SER A 173 0.73 -5.23 -1.98
C SER A 173 -0.28 -5.90 -1.02
N VAL A 174 -1.57 -5.57 -1.13
CA VAL A 174 -2.64 -6.22 -0.35
C VAL A 174 -2.73 -7.71 -0.69
N ILE A 175 -2.63 -8.10 -1.97
CA ILE A 175 -2.68 -9.51 -2.39
C ILE A 175 -1.47 -10.30 -1.85
N GLU A 176 -0.28 -9.72 -1.84
CA GLU A 176 0.89 -10.35 -1.20
C GLU A 176 0.73 -10.44 0.31
N PHE A 177 0.21 -9.39 0.95
CA PHE A 177 -0.08 -9.42 2.38
C PHE A 177 -1.09 -10.52 2.73
N ILE A 178 -2.14 -10.71 1.93
CA ILE A 178 -3.11 -11.80 2.09
C ILE A 178 -2.42 -13.16 1.91
N ALA A 179 -1.52 -13.30 0.93
CA ALA A 179 -0.76 -14.54 0.72
C ALA A 179 0.19 -14.84 1.89
N TRP A 180 0.86 -13.83 2.42
CA TRP A 180 1.69 -13.93 3.63
C TRP A 180 0.86 -14.34 4.84
N TRP A 181 -0.32 -13.74 5.04
CA TRP A 181 -1.25 -14.15 6.09
C TRP A 181 -1.69 -15.59 5.93
N ASN A 182 -2.04 -16.01 4.72
CA ASN A 182 -2.41 -17.39 4.44
C ASN A 182 -1.29 -18.37 4.84
N ALA A 183 -0.04 -18.08 4.48
CA ALA A 183 1.12 -18.89 4.85
C ALA A 183 1.39 -18.89 6.36
N TYR A 184 1.15 -17.76 7.05
CA TYR A 184 1.32 -17.65 8.49
C TYR A 184 0.31 -18.50 9.28
N TRP A 185 -0.96 -18.50 8.87
CA TRP A 185 -2.01 -19.27 9.53
C TRP A 185 -2.06 -20.73 9.09
N MET A 186 -1.58 -21.04 7.88
CA MET A 186 -1.45 -22.40 7.34
C MET A 186 -0.01 -22.69 6.88
N PRO A 187 0.95 -22.85 7.80
CA PRO A 187 2.30 -23.32 7.45
C PRO A 187 2.25 -24.75 6.89
N ASP A 188 3.09 -25.05 5.90
CA ASP A 188 3.16 -26.35 5.21
C ASP A 188 3.50 -27.54 6.12
N ASP A 189 3.95 -27.27 7.35
CA ASP A 189 4.23 -28.28 8.35
C ASP A 189 2.93 -28.94 8.82
N ARG A 190 2.73 -30.18 8.38
CA ARG A 190 1.58 -31.10 8.57
C ARG A 190 1.20 -31.36 10.04
N LYS A 191 0.94 -30.34 10.84
CA LYS A 191 0.21 -30.46 12.10
C LYS A 191 -1.28 -30.45 11.78
N LYS A 192 -1.93 -31.59 12.00
CA LYS A 192 -3.39 -31.81 11.83
C LYS A 192 -4.27 -30.71 12.46
N GLN A 193 -3.75 -30.03 13.49
CA GLN A 193 -4.38 -28.91 14.19
C GLN A 193 -4.35 -27.57 13.42
N SER A 194 -3.32 -27.29 12.61
CA SER A 194 -3.23 -26.06 11.77
C SER A 194 -4.21 -26.11 10.59
N SER A 195 -4.41 -27.29 9.99
CA SER A 195 -5.38 -27.49 8.90
C SER A 195 -6.83 -27.22 9.33
N CYS A 196 -7.21 -27.64 10.55
CA CYS A 196 -8.54 -27.35 11.10
C CYS A 196 -8.74 -25.84 11.35
N CYS A 197 -7.72 -25.15 11.86
CA CYS A 197 -7.76 -23.71 12.08
C CYS A 197 -7.92 -22.92 10.77
N GLY A 198 -7.17 -23.30 9.72
CA GLY A 198 -7.29 -22.68 8.40
C GLY A 198 -8.68 -22.85 7.77
N LEU A 199 -9.27 -24.04 7.87
CA LEU A 199 -10.63 -24.30 7.39
C LEU A 199 -11.69 -23.52 8.17
N PHE A 200 -11.55 -23.46 9.51
CA PHE A 200 -12.44 -22.67 10.36
C PHE A 200 -12.39 -21.18 9.99
N MET A 201 -11.18 -20.61 9.88
CA MET A 201 -10.98 -19.21 9.51
C MET A 201 -11.50 -18.91 8.10
N SER A 202 -11.25 -19.82 7.14
CA SER A 202 -11.79 -19.68 5.79
C SER A 202 -13.32 -19.64 5.79
N THR A 203 -13.95 -20.55 6.53
CA THR A 203 -15.41 -20.61 6.67
C THR A 203 -15.94 -19.30 7.26
N LEU A 204 -15.29 -18.76 8.30
CA LEU A 204 -15.65 -17.49 8.91
C LEU A 204 -15.60 -16.33 7.91
N PHE A 205 -14.54 -16.20 7.12
CA PHE A 205 -14.43 -15.15 6.11
C PHE A 205 -15.48 -15.26 5.00
N TYR A 206 -15.80 -16.48 4.54
CA TYR A 206 -16.88 -16.68 3.57
C TYR A 206 -18.26 -16.36 4.15
N MET A 207 -18.53 -16.75 5.40
CA MET A 207 -19.78 -16.40 6.07
C MET A 207 -19.92 -14.89 6.29
N ALA A 208 -18.84 -14.21 6.70
CA ALA A 208 -18.82 -12.76 6.82
C ALA A 208 -19.08 -12.08 5.46
N SER A 209 -18.47 -12.59 4.38
CA SER A 209 -18.66 -12.08 3.03
C SER A 209 -20.11 -12.24 2.55
N LEU A 210 -20.71 -13.41 2.77
CA LEU A 210 -22.11 -13.67 2.43
C LEU A 210 -23.07 -12.77 3.23
N CYS A 211 -22.82 -12.61 4.54
CA CYS A 211 -23.57 -11.69 5.38
C CYS A 211 -23.47 -10.24 4.85
N GLY A 212 -22.27 -9.80 4.46
CA GLY A 212 -22.05 -8.49 3.85
C GLY A 212 -22.86 -8.28 2.58
N ILE A 213 -22.92 -9.26 1.68
CA ILE A 213 -23.75 -9.22 0.47
C ILE A 213 -25.24 -9.08 0.83
N LEU A 214 -25.74 -9.89 1.77
CA LEU A 214 -27.15 -9.84 2.20
C LEU A 214 -27.52 -8.49 2.80
N VAL A 215 -26.66 -7.95 3.67
CA VAL A 215 -26.84 -6.62 4.27
C VAL A 215 -26.83 -5.53 3.19
N MET A 216 -25.94 -5.61 2.20
CA MET A 216 -25.92 -4.66 1.08
C MET A 216 -27.21 -4.70 0.28
N TYR A 217 -27.75 -5.89 -0.03
CA TYR A 217 -29.04 -5.99 -0.70
C TYR A 217 -30.17 -5.35 0.08
N ALA A 218 -30.22 -5.64 1.40
CA ALA A 218 -31.26 -5.11 2.26
C ALA A 218 -31.21 -3.57 2.37
N LEU A 219 -30.01 -2.98 2.43
CA LEU A 219 -29.84 -1.55 2.66
C LEU A 219 -29.83 -0.69 1.38
N TYR A 220 -29.18 -1.16 0.31
CA TYR A 220 -28.93 -0.35 -0.90
C TYR A 220 -29.71 -0.81 -2.15
N ALA A 221 -30.34 -1.98 -2.09
CA ALA A 221 -31.03 -2.59 -3.25
C ALA A 221 -32.44 -3.12 -2.90
N SER A 222 -33.09 -2.54 -1.88
CA SER A 222 -34.45 -2.93 -1.46
C SER A 222 -35.55 -2.59 -2.48
N LYS A 223 -35.26 -1.76 -3.48
CA LYS A 223 -36.20 -1.33 -4.53
C LYS A 223 -35.67 -1.70 -5.92
N LEU A 224 -36.56 -2.16 -6.80
CA LEU A 224 -36.26 -2.46 -8.21
C LEU A 224 -35.74 -1.26 -9.00
N SER A 225 -35.99 -0.03 -8.54
CA SER A 225 -35.47 1.20 -9.15
C SER A 225 -33.96 1.37 -8.96
N CYS A 226 -33.33 0.65 -8.02
CA CYS A 226 -31.91 0.76 -7.70
C CYS A 226 -31.06 -0.17 -8.57
N THR A 227 -31.25 -0.11 -9.89
CA THR A 227 -30.67 -1.06 -10.86
C THR A 227 -29.15 -1.10 -10.82
N LEU A 228 -28.51 0.05 -10.64
CA LEU A 228 -27.06 0.18 -10.59
C LEU A 228 -26.48 -0.47 -9.31
N ASN A 229 -27.09 -0.23 -8.15
CA ASN A 229 -26.68 -0.87 -6.90
C ASN A 229 -26.91 -2.39 -6.93
N ILE A 230 -28.04 -2.84 -7.51
CA ILE A 230 -28.29 -4.26 -7.76
C ILE A 230 -27.19 -4.85 -8.65
N PHE A 231 -26.81 -4.17 -9.74
CA PHE A 231 -25.75 -4.63 -10.64
C PHE A 231 -24.40 -4.77 -9.93
N PHE A 232 -24.00 -3.77 -9.13
CA PHE A 232 -22.73 -3.86 -8.38
C PHE A 232 -22.72 -5.04 -7.41
N ILE A 233 -23.76 -5.18 -6.56
CA ILE A 233 -23.82 -6.24 -5.55
C ILE A 233 -23.92 -7.63 -6.21
N THR A 234 -24.72 -7.78 -7.28
CA THR A 234 -24.82 -9.04 -8.04
C THR A 234 -23.46 -9.42 -8.63
N TRP A 235 -22.76 -8.46 -9.24
CA TRP A 235 -21.46 -8.72 -9.84
C TRP A 235 -20.40 -9.09 -8.81
N THR A 236 -20.35 -8.40 -7.66
CA THR A 236 -19.49 -8.78 -6.53
C THR A 236 -19.77 -10.22 -6.07
N ALA A 237 -21.04 -10.62 -5.96
CA ALA A 237 -21.39 -12.00 -5.61
C ALA A 237 -20.90 -13.03 -6.66
N VAL A 238 -20.98 -12.70 -7.95
CA VAL A 238 -20.42 -13.52 -9.04
C VAL A 238 -18.90 -13.64 -8.90
N LEU A 239 -18.18 -12.54 -8.65
CA LEU A 239 -16.73 -12.55 -8.45
C LEU A 239 -16.34 -13.46 -7.28
N LEU A 240 -17.09 -13.45 -6.18
CA LEU A 240 -16.86 -14.37 -5.05
C LEU A 240 -17.00 -15.83 -5.44
N LEU A 241 -18.06 -16.19 -6.17
CA LEU A 241 -18.29 -17.56 -6.64
C LEU A 241 -17.17 -18.02 -7.57
N VAL A 242 -16.73 -17.16 -8.49
CA VAL A 242 -15.63 -17.44 -9.43
C VAL A 242 -14.32 -17.64 -8.67
N MET A 243 -13.97 -16.76 -7.74
CA MET A 243 -12.77 -16.90 -6.91
C MET A 243 -12.78 -18.19 -6.09
N MET A 244 -13.92 -18.54 -5.48
CA MET A 244 -14.07 -19.79 -4.73
C MET A 244 -13.91 -21.02 -5.63
N ALA A 245 -14.56 -21.05 -6.80
CA ALA A 245 -14.49 -22.16 -7.74
C ALA A 245 -13.06 -22.39 -8.26
N ILE A 246 -12.34 -21.32 -8.60
CA ILE A 246 -10.96 -21.41 -9.10
C ILE A 246 -10.01 -21.87 -7.99
N SER A 247 -10.17 -21.38 -6.77
CA SER A 247 -9.33 -21.82 -5.63
C SER A 247 -9.51 -23.30 -5.27
N LEU A 248 -10.72 -23.84 -5.46
CA LEU A 248 -11.02 -25.27 -5.28
C LEU A 248 -10.54 -26.16 -6.42
N HIS A 249 -10.19 -25.58 -7.57
CA HIS A 249 -9.76 -26.35 -8.72
C HIS A 249 -8.49 -27.14 -8.40
N SER A 250 -8.49 -28.44 -8.73
CA SER A 250 -7.45 -29.40 -8.34
C SER A 250 -6.03 -29.00 -8.78
N LYS A 251 -5.90 -28.25 -9.88
CA LYS A 251 -4.60 -27.75 -10.36
C LYS A 251 -4.07 -26.53 -9.61
N VAL A 252 -4.90 -25.78 -8.89
CA VAL A 252 -4.50 -24.58 -8.14
C VAL A 252 -4.17 -24.95 -6.69
N ASN A 253 -5.08 -25.66 -6.03
CA ASN A 253 -4.98 -26.20 -4.66
C ASN A 253 -4.18 -25.35 -3.63
N LYS A 254 -4.35 -24.02 -3.62
CA LYS A 254 -3.67 -23.09 -2.70
C LYS A 254 -4.37 -22.88 -1.35
N GLY A 255 -5.38 -23.70 -1.05
CA GLY A 255 -6.22 -23.57 0.15
C GLY A 255 -7.28 -22.47 0.04
N LEU A 256 -8.37 -22.62 0.81
CA LEU A 256 -9.56 -21.75 0.76
C LEU A 256 -9.44 -20.46 1.58
N LEU A 257 -8.46 -20.36 2.47
CA LEU A 257 -8.33 -19.21 3.38
C LEU A 257 -7.96 -17.93 2.62
N SER A 258 -6.98 -18.01 1.71
CA SER A 258 -6.60 -16.87 0.86
C SER A 258 -7.78 -16.30 0.07
N SER A 259 -8.62 -17.15 -0.53
CA SER A 259 -9.78 -16.70 -1.31
C SER A 259 -10.93 -16.21 -0.43
N GLY A 260 -11.08 -16.74 0.79
CA GLY A 260 -12.03 -16.20 1.78
C GLY A 260 -11.65 -14.78 2.24
N ILE A 261 -10.37 -14.54 2.54
CA ILE A 261 -9.89 -13.20 2.91
C ILE A 261 -10.06 -12.23 1.72
N MET A 262 -9.72 -12.66 0.51
CA MET A 262 -9.92 -11.87 -0.70
C MET A 262 -11.40 -11.57 -0.97
N ALA A 263 -12.28 -12.55 -0.79
CA ALA A 263 -13.73 -12.37 -0.88
C ALA A 263 -14.24 -11.29 0.08
N SER A 264 -13.75 -11.29 1.33
CA SER A 264 -14.11 -10.27 2.31
C SER A 264 -13.62 -8.88 1.92
N TYR A 265 -12.42 -8.79 1.34
CA TYR A 265 -11.86 -7.54 0.83
C TYR A 265 -12.67 -6.97 -0.35
N VAL A 266 -13.05 -7.82 -1.30
CA VAL A 266 -13.89 -7.46 -2.45
C VAL A 266 -15.29 -6.98 -2.01
N VAL A 267 -15.91 -7.68 -1.05
CA VAL A 267 -17.18 -7.22 -0.42
C VAL A 267 -17.01 -5.87 0.28
N PHE A 268 -15.88 -5.66 0.98
CA PHE A 268 -15.59 -4.37 1.62
C PHE A 268 -15.42 -3.24 0.61
N LEU A 269 -14.77 -3.48 -0.53
CA LEU A 269 -14.63 -2.48 -1.60
C LEU A 269 -15.99 -2.12 -2.21
N CYS A 270 -16.85 -3.11 -2.49
CA CYS A 270 -18.22 -2.87 -2.95
C CYS A 270 -19.01 -2.05 -1.91
N TRP A 271 -18.97 -2.43 -0.63
CA TRP A 271 -19.62 -1.67 0.44
C TRP A 271 -19.12 -0.22 0.52
N SER A 272 -17.81 -0.03 0.42
CA SER A 272 -17.18 1.30 0.43
C SER A 272 -17.60 2.14 -0.78
N ALA A 273 -17.83 1.52 -1.93
CA ALA A 273 -18.32 2.20 -3.14
C ALA A 273 -19.79 2.64 -3.02
N LEU A 274 -20.66 1.76 -2.50
CA LEU A 274 -22.07 2.09 -2.26
C LEU A 274 -22.22 3.20 -1.21
N ARG A 275 -21.37 3.20 -0.18
CA ARG A 275 -21.30 4.29 0.82
C ARG A 275 -20.83 5.64 0.24
N SER A 276 -20.19 5.63 -0.92
CA SER A 276 -19.74 6.81 -1.64
C SER A 276 -20.81 7.39 -2.57
N GLU A 277 -21.95 6.69 -2.77
CA GLU A 277 -23.09 7.19 -3.53
C GLU A 277 -23.58 8.52 -2.90
N PRO A 278 -23.87 9.55 -3.71
CA PRO A 278 -24.31 10.83 -3.17
C PRO A 278 -25.70 10.70 -2.49
N ALA A 279 -25.89 11.45 -1.40
CA ALA A 279 -27.01 11.25 -0.47
C ALA A 279 -28.39 11.72 -0.99
N ASP A 280 -28.43 12.40 -2.13
CA ASP A 280 -29.65 12.80 -2.84
C ASP A 280 -30.30 11.65 -3.62
N GLU A 281 -29.63 10.50 -3.71
CA GLU A 281 -30.15 9.34 -4.41
C GLU A 281 -31.16 8.52 -3.60
N LYS A 282 -32.19 8.02 -4.28
CA LYS A 282 -33.32 7.27 -3.69
C LYS A 282 -32.92 5.94 -3.05
N CYS A 283 -31.71 5.47 -3.35
CA CYS A 283 -31.18 4.16 -3.02
C CYS A 283 -30.14 4.20 -1.90
N SER A 284 -29.68 5.39 -1.50
CA SER A 284 -28.78 5.55 -0.36
C SER A 284 -29.58 5.48 0.95
N PRO A 285 -29.17 4.66 1.94
CA PRO A 285 -29.81 4.60 3.25
C PRO A 285 -29.63 5.89 4.07
N GLN A 286 -28.80 6.82 3.60
CA GLN A 286 -28.49 8.06 4.30
C GLN A 286 -29.61 9.10 4.12
N LYS A 287 -30.66 8.99 4.94
CA LYS A 287 -31.62 10.09 5.12
C LYS A 287 -30.92 11.28 5.77
N HIS A 288 -30.97 12.42 5.11
CA HIS A 288 -30.41 13.69 5.59
C HIS A 288 -31.35 14.28 6.65
N ASP A 289 -31.15 13.91 7.91
CA ASP A 289 -31.72 14.64 9.04
C ASP A 289 -30.63 14.84 10.08
N ASN A 290 -29.90 15.96 9.97
CA ASN A 290 -29.59 16.90 11.04
C ASN A 290 -28.36 17.76 10.71
N LYS A 291 -28.47 19.06 10.97
CA LYS A 291 -27.44 20.10 10.82
C LYS A 291 -26.26 19.93 11.80
N HIS A 292 -26.12 18.78 12.46
CA HIS A 292 -25.10 18.50 13.47
C HIS A 292 -24.12 17.46 12.93
N VAL A 293 -22.82 17.75 13.02
CA VAL A 293 -21.77 16.79 12.64
C VAL A 293 -21.68 15.74 13.75
N ASP A 294 -22.12 14.52 13.46
CA ASP A 294 -22.01 13.40 14.41
C ASP A 294 -20.56 13.04 14.69
N TRP A 295 -20.25 12.74 15.95
CA TRP A 295 -18.93 12.26 16.37
C TRP A 295 -18.50 10.99 15.59
N ILE A 296 -19.46 10.17 15.17
CA ILE A 296 -19.24 8.99 14.33
C ILE A 296 -18.68 9.39 12.95
N THR A 297 -19.11 10.51 12.39
CA THR A 297 -18.60 11.02 11.10
C THR A 297 -17.17 11.51 11.25
N VAL A 298 -16.87 12.23 12.34
CA VAL A 298 -15.50 12.68 12.66
C VAL A 298 -14.56 11.49 12.85
N LEU A 299 -14.99 10.49 13.62
CA LEU A 299 -14.22 9.28 13.85
C LEU A 299 -13.99 8.51 12.55
N GLY A 300 -15.03 8.33 11.72
CA GLY A 300 -14.93 7.69 10.42
C GLY A 300 -13.97 8.40 9.47
N PHE A 301 -13.98 9.74 9.47
CA PHE A 301 -13.04 10.56 8.70
C PHE A 301 -11.59 10.32 9.15
N LEU A 302 -11.30 10.37 10.47
CA LEU A 302 -9.95 10.16 11.00
C LEU A 302 -9.44 8.74 10.73
N ILE A 303 -10.32 7.74 10.81
CA ILE A 303 -10.01 6.36 10.40
C ILE A 303 -9.66 6.33 8.92
N GLY A 304 -10.42 7.02 8.06
CA GLY A 304 -10.14 7.14 6.63
C GLY A 304 -8.76 7.74 6.35
N VAL A 305 -8.43 8.88 6.97
CA VAL A 305 -7.09 9.50 6.86
C VAL A 305 -5.98 8.55 7.31
N SER A 306 -6.19 7.88 8.45
CA SER A 306 -5.22 6.91 8.98
C SER A 306 -5.04 5.71 8.04
N ALA A 307 -6.13 5.22 7.45
CA ALA A 307 -6.09 4.13 6.48
C ALA A 307 -5.29 4.49 5.22
N ILE A 308 -5.40 5.73 4.72
CA ILE A 308 -4.62 6.22 3.58
C ILE A 308 -3.12 6.24 3.91
N VAL A 309 -2.76 6.74 5.10
CA VAL A 309 -1.36 6.76 5.56
C VAL A 309 -0.82 5.35 5.72
N ILE A 310 -1.58 4.45 6.33
CA ILE A 310 -1.19 3.04 6.51
C ILE A 310 -1.03 2.36 5.15
N ALA A 311 -1.97 2.53 4.23
CA ALA A 311 -1.91 1.96 2.89
C ALA A 311 -0.68 2.45 2.12
N THR A 312 -0.36 3.74 2.21
CA THR A 312 0.83 4.32 1.57
C THR A 312 2.12 3.75 2.19
N PHE A 313 2.16 3.68 3.52
CA PHE A 313 3.31 3.15 4.25
C PHE A 313 3.52 1.66 3.97
N SER A 314 2.47 0.84 4.03
CA SER A 314 2.54 -0.60 3.79
C SER A 314 2.96 -0.91 2.36
N THR A 315 2.40 -0.20 1.38
CA THR A 315 2.77 -0.36 -0.03
C THR A 315 4.22 0.06 -0.26
N GLY A 316 4.70 1.11 0.40
CA GLY A 316 6.07 1.60 0.26
C GLY A 316 7.13 0.64 0.84
N ILE A 317 6.80 -0.09 1.92
CA ILE A 317 7.72 -1.06 2.52
C ILE A 317 7.78 -2.38 1.74
N ASP A 318 6.72 -2.73 1.02
CA ASP A 318 6.58 -3.95 0.24
C ASP A 318 7.36 -3.92 -1.10
N SER A 319 8.50 -3.23 -1.10
CA SER A 319 9.35 -3.09 -2.29
C SER A 319 9.89 -4.42 -2.80
N GLN A 320 10.00 -5.46 -1.95
CA GLN A 320 10.56 -6.76 -2.31
C GLN A 320 9.71 -7.48 -3.36
N THR A 321 8.38 -7.36 -3.26
CA THR A 321 7.42 -7.89 -4.24
C THR A 321 7.68 -7.37 -5.65
N PHE A 322 8.13 -6.12 -5.77
CA PHE A 322 8.37 -5.44 -7.04
C PHE A 322 9.81 -5.57 -7.54
N GLN A 323 10.69 -6.26 -6.81
CA GLN A 323 12.04 -6.55 -7.29
C GLN A 323 12.00 -7.74 -8.25
N LEU A 324 12.25 -7.47 -9.54
CA LEU A 324 12.32 -8.48 -10.59
C LEU A 324 13.43 -9.53 -10.38
N LYS A 325 14.40 -9.26 -9.49
CA LYS A 325 15.47 -10.19 -9.14
C LYS A 325 15.20 -10.78 -7.76
N LYS A 326 14.73 -12.03 -7.72
CA LYS A 326 14.59 -12.82 -6.49
C LYS A 326 16.00 -12.98 -5.89
N GLN A 327 16.20 -12.45 -4.69
CA GLN A 327 17.53 -12.27 -4.11
C GLN A 327 18.04 -13.58 -3.50
N GLU A 328 18.78 -14.36 -4.28
CA GLU A 328 19.72 -15.34 -3.74
C GLU A 328 20.89 -14.55 -3.13
N TYR A 329 20.99 -14.60 -1.79
CA TYR A 329 22.02 -14.02 -0.91
C TYR A 329 21.97 -12.48 -0.73
N LEU A 330 21.23 -12.02 0.29
CA LEU A 330 21.36 -10.66 0.86
C LEU A 330 22.70 -10.55 1.61
N MET A 331 23.57 -9.64 1.20
CA MET A 331 24.77 -9.33 1.97
C MET A 331 24.40 -8.48 3.19
N GLU A 332 25.21 -8.57 4.25
CA GLU A 332 24.93 -7.84 5.48
C GLU A 332 24.83 -6.33 5.27
N ASP A 333 25.61 -5.78 4.32
CA ASP A 333 25.67 -4.36 3.98
C ASP A 333 24.59 -3.87 3.00
N ASP A 334 23.66 -4.75 2.59
CA ASP A 334 22.54 -4.40 1.73
C ASP A 334 21.47 -3.58 2.47
N ILE A 335 20.82 -2.69 1.74
CA ILE A 335 19.71 -1.90 2.29
C ILE A 335 18.49 -2.78 2.60
N PRO A 336 17.71 -2.47 3.66
CA PRO A 336 16.61 -3.34 4.10
C PRO A 336 15.34 -3.29 3.22
N TYR A 337 15.31 -2.47 2.17
CA TYR A 337 14.19 -2.18 1.27
C TYR A 337 14.66 -1.18 0.21
N ASN A 338 13.98 -1.11 -0.94
CA ASN A 338 14.33 -0.16 -1.98
C ASN A 338 13.86 1.27 -1.60
N TYR A 339 14.81 2.16 -1.30
CA TYR A 339 14.55 3.54 -0.90
C TYR A 339 13.83 4.35 -1.98
N GLY A 340 14.21 4.15 -3.26
CA GLY A 340 13.57 4.82 -4.38
C GLY A 340 12.11 4.42 -4.49
N PHE A 341 11.82 3.12 -4.53
CA PHE A 341 10.44 2.61 -4.59
C PHE A 341 9.57 3.14 -3.43
N PHE A 342 10.11 3.13 -2.21
CA PHE A 342 9.41 3.69 -1.04
C PHE A 342 8.99 5.15 -1.26
N HIS A 343 9.91 6.01 -1.71
CA HIS A 343 9.59 7.42 -1.96
C HIS A 343 8.68 7.63 -3.16
N LEU A 344 8.79 6.79 -4.20
CA LEU A 344 7.86 6.80 -5.34
C LEU A 344 6.44 6.51 -4.87
N VAL A 345 6.24 5.48 -4.04
CA VAL A 345 4.93 5.15 -3.48
C VAL A 345 4.37 6.29 -2.64
N PHE A 346 5.18 6.98 -1.84
CA PHE A 346 4.74 8.16 -1.09
C PHE A 346 4.37 9.33 -1.99
N SER A 347 5.09 9.54 -3.10
CA SER A 347 4.74 10.57 -4.09
C SER A 347 3.42 10.26 -4.80
N LEU A 348 3.17 9.00 -5.17
CA LEU A 348 1.90 8.57 -5.75
C LEU A 348 0.77 8.58 -4.70
N GLY A 349 1.08 8.24 -3.45
CA GLY A 349 0.19 8.39 -2.31
C GLY A 349 -0.22 9.84 -2.06
N ALA A 350 0.67 10.80 -2.36
CA ALA A 350 0.35 12.22 -2.31
C ALA A 350 -0.74 12.61 -3.32
N MET A 351 -0.66 12.07 -4.54
CA MET A 351 -1.70 12.24 -5.57
C MET A 351 -3.00 11.54 -5.18
N TYR A 352 -2.91 10.31 -4.67
CA TYR A 352 -4.05 9.53 -4.22
C TYR A 352 -4.85 10.23 -3.11
N PHE A 353 -4.22 10.68 -2.02
CA PHE A 353 -4.96 11.36 -0.95
C PHE A 353 -5.66 12.62 -1.47
N ALA A 354 -5.03 13.37 -2.38
CA ALA A 354 -5.65 14.56 -2.97
C ALA A 354 -6.98 14.19 -3.64
N MET A 355 -6.96 13.14 -4.48
CA MET A 355 -8.16 12.65 -5.16
C MET A 355 -9.24 12.23 -4.17
N LEU A 356 -8.89 11.55 -3.08
CA LEU A 356 -9.89 11.17 -2.08
C LEU A 356 -10.52 12.37 -1.39
N PHE A 357 -9.70 13.37 -1.07
CA PHE A 357 -10.15 14.59 -0.39
C PHE A 357 -11.02 15.47 -1.27
N ILE A 358 -10.85 15.42 -2.59
CA ILE A 358 -11.71 16.15 -3.53
C ILE A 358 -12.80 15.25 -4.13
N SER A 359 -12.95 14.02 -3.64
CA SER A 359 -13.93 13.03 -4.13
C SER A 359 -13.82 12.76 -5.64
N TRP A 360 -12.59 12.74 -6.16
CA TRP A 360 -12.25 12.48 -7.57
C TRP A 360 -12.82 13.48 -8.57
N ASN A 361 -13.33 14.62 -8.10
CA ASN A 361 -13.93 15.65 -8.94
C ASN A 361 -13.29 17.01 -8.64
N LEU A 362 -12.76 17.66 -9.69
CA LEU A 362 -12.04 18.93 -9.58
C LEU A 362 -12.97 20.13 -9.45
N ASP A 363 -14.22 20.01 -9.93
CA ASP A 363 -15.15 21.13 -10.06
C ASP A 363 -16.18 21.17 -8.93
N SER A 364 -16.29 20.09 -8.15
CA SER A 364 -17.28 20.00 -7.06
C SER A 364 -16.71 20.45 -5.71
N SER A 365 -17.48 21.22 -4.96
CA SER A 365 -17.18 21.52 -3.55
C SER A 365 -17.51 20.31 -2.67
N THR A 366 -16.51 19.73 -2.00
CA THR A 366 -16.71 18.61 -1.08
C THR A 366 -17.32 19.03 0.26
N ARG A 367 -18.13 18.17 0.87
CA ARG A 367 -18.72 18.41 2.21
C ARG A 367 -17.63 18.32 3.30
N LYS A 368 -17.76 19.14 4.35
CA LYS A 368 -16.89 19.04 5.54
C LYS A 368 -16.96 17.64 6.15
N TRP A 369 -15.84 17.16 6.70
CA TRP A 369 -15.73 15.83 7.31
C TRP A 369 -16.12 14.68 6.37
N SER A 370 -16.04 14.89 5.05
CA SER A 370 -16.26 13.84 4.05
C SER A 370 -14.98 13.55 3.28
N ILE A 371 -14.85 12.30 2.85
CA ILE A 371 -13.81 11.81 1.94
C ILE A 371 -14.55 10.93 0.95
N ASP A 372 -14.18 10.98 -0.33
CA ASP A 372 -14.66 10.01 -1.32
C ASP A 372 -16.19 9.99 -1.50
N VAL A 373 -16.89 11.12 -1.50
CA VAL A 373 -18.35 11.14 -1.70
C VAL A 373 -18.70 11.68 -3.08
N GLY A 374 -19.35 10.85 -3.90
CA GLY A 374 -19.80 11.19 -5.24
C GLY A 374 -19.63 10.03 -6.22
N TRP A 375 -20.32 10.13 -7.37
CA TRP A 375 -20.31 9.08 -8.40
C TRP A 375 -18.91 8.73 -8.93
N ALA A 376 -18.03 9.72 -9.08
CA ALA A 376 -16.65 9.48 -9.50
C ALA A 376 -15.90 8.56 -8.52
N SER A 377 -16.04 8.83 -7.22
CA SER A 377 -15.49 7.99 -6.15
C SER A 377 -16.10 6.58 -6.16
N THR A 378 -17.43 6.46 -6.28
CA THR A 378 -18.11 5.17 -6.38
C THR A 378 -17.55 4.32 -7.51
N TRP A 379 -17.43 4.87 -8.72
CA TRP A 379 -16.90 4.15 -9.87
C TRP A 379 -15.44 3.75 -9.70
N VAL A 380 -14.59 4.64 -9.16
CA VAL A 380 -13.19 4.30 -8.91
C VAL A 380 -13.07 3.11 -7.95
N LYS A 381 -13.88 3.07 -6.89
CA LYS A 381 -13.88 1.95 -5.93
C LYS A 381 -14.39 0.65 -6.55
N ILE A 382 -15.44 0.69 -7.37
CA ILE A 382 -15.94 -0.50 -8.09
C ILE A 382 -14.92 -1.02 -9.11
N VAL A 383 -14.29 -0.13 -9.88
CA VAL A 383 -13.24 -0.52 -10.82
C VAL A 383 -12.03 -1.09 -10.07
N ASN A 384 -11.66 -0.50 -8.93
CA ASN A 384 -10.60 -1.02 -8.07
C ASN A 384 -10.93 -2.42 -7.54
N GLU A 385 -12.19 -2.70 -7.20
CA GLU A 385 -12.66 -4.04 -6.83
C GLU A 385 -12.49 -5.04 -7.97
N TRP A 386 -12.87 -4.68 -9.20
CA TRP A 386 -12.73 -5.55 -10.36
C TRP A 386 -11.27 -5.86 -10.66
N PHE A 387 -10.39 -4.85 -10.58
CA PHE A 387 -8.95 -5.05 -10.70
C PHE A 387 -8.40 -5.94 -9.58
N ALA A 388 -8.85 -5.76 -8.34
CA ALA A 388 -8.44 -6.60 -7.22
C ALA A 388 -8.75 -8.07 -7.49
N ALA A 389 -10.00 -8.38 -7.85
CA ALA A 389 -10.43 -9.74 -8.18
C ALA A 389 -9.65 -10.29 -9.39
N THR A 390 -9.47 -9.50 -10.44
CA THR A 390 -8.75 -9.92 -11.65
C THR A 390 -7.28 -10.23 -11.37
N LEU A 391 -6.57 -9.37 -10.64
CA LEU A 391 -5.16 -9.57 -10.27
C LEU A 391 -5.00 -10.81 -9.38
N TYR A 392 -5.93 -11.02 -8.44
CA TYR A 392 -5.94 -12.20 -7.59
C TYR A 392 -6.14 -13.49 -8.40
N LEU A 393 -7.15 -13.52 -9.28
CA LEU A 393 -7.40 -14.66 -10.17
C LEU A 393 -6.20 -14.93 -11.08
N TRP A 394 -5.61 -13.90 -11.66
CA TRP A 394 -4.41 -14.02 -12.47
C TRP A 394 -3.24 -14.62 -11.68
N LYS A 395 -3.04 -14.20 -10.42
CA LYS A 395 -2.01 -14.76 -9.53
C LYS A 395 -2.22 -16.25 -9.24
N LEU A 396 -3.46 -16.71 -9.15
CA LEU A 396 -3.79 -18.13 -8.99
C LEU A 396 -3.56 -18.94 -10.28
N ILE A 397 -3.93 -18.38 -11.43
CA ILE A 397 -3.91 -19.07 -12.73
C ILE A 397 -2.53 -19.03 -13.40
N SER A 398 -1.76 -17.96 -13.21
CA SER A 398 -0.49 -17.71 -13.90
C SER A 398 0.54 -18.85 -13.79
N PRO A 399 0.73 -19.53 -12.64
CA PRO A 399 1.66 -20.67 -12.56
C PRO A 399 1.24 -21.81 -13.51
N ILE A 400 -0.05 -22.17 -13.51
CA ILE A 400 -0.60 -23.28 -14.29
C ILE A 400 -0.52 -23.01 -15.79
N VAL A 401 -0.70 -21.76 -16.21
CA VAL A 401 -0.60 -21.37 -17.63
C VAL A 401 0.87 -21.35 -18.10
N ARG A 402 1.83 -21.12 -17.19
CA ARG A 402 3.26 -21.04 -17.53
C ARG A 402 3.97 -22.40 -17.51
N GLU A 403 3.55 -23.35 -16.67
CA GLU A 403 4.10 -24.70 -16.58
C GLU A 403 4.09 -25.54 -17.89
N PRO A 404 3.06 -25.54 -18.75
CA PRO A 404 3.08 -26.35 -19.98
C PRO A 404 4.12 -25.88 -21.01
N LYS A 405 4.78 -24.73 -20.80
CA LYS A 405 5.81 -24.20 -21.71
C LYS A 405 7.23 -24.73 -21.43
N ILE A 406 7.48 -25.31 -20.25
CA ILE A 406 8.83 -25.77 -19.86
C ILE A 406 9.04 -27.24 -20.22
N MET A 407 8.00 -28.08 -20.18
CA MET A 407 8.10 -29.52 -20.52
C MET A 407 8.26 -29.82 -22.02
N ASN A 408 8.07 -28.84 -22.91
CA ASN A 408 8.24 -29.04 -24.36
C ASN A 408 9.66 -28.71 -24.87
N HIS A 409 10.60 -28.35 -23.99
CA HIS A 409 11.97 -28.00 -24.37
C HIS A 409 13.07 -28.88 -23.76
N GLU A 410 12.72 -29.94 -23.02
CA GLU A 410 13.67 -31.00 -22.68
C GLU A 410 13.67 -32.05 -23.80
N GLU A 411 14.58 -31.91 -24.76
CA GLU A 411 14.90 -32.96 -25.72
C GLU A 411 15.39 -34.23 -24.99
N PRO A 412 15.02 -35.44 -25.46
CA PRO A 412 15.46 -36.68 -24.84
C PRO A 412 16.94 -36.95 -25.16
N VAL A 413 17.76 -37.05 -24.11
CA VAL A 413 19.13 -37.58 -24.20
C VAL A 413 19.05 -39.05 -24.67
N PRO A 414 19.76 -39.46 -25.74
CA PRO A 414 19.78 -40.86 -26.16
C PRO A 414 20.56 -41.71 -25.14
N GLN A 415 19.91 -42.71 -24.56
CA GLN A 415 20.59 -43.77 -23.81
C GLN A 415 21.46 -44.59 -24.77
N GLN A 416 22.77 -44.43 -24.68
CA GLN A 416 23.71 -45.29 -25.37
C GLN A 416 23.94 -46.54 -24.51
N GLN A 417 23.36 -47.66 -24.96
CA GLN A 417 23.73 -49.00 -24.52
C GLN A 417 25.21 -49.24 -24.85
N LEU A 418 26.02 -49.66 -23.87
CA LEU A 418 27.06 -50.63 -24.15
C LEU A 418 27.04 -51.71 -23.07
N GLN A 419 27.05 -52.92 -23.57
CA GLN A 419 26.71 -54.19 -22.97
C GLN A 419 28.02 -54.93 -22.68
N ASP A 420 28.05 -55.71 -21.61
CA ASP A 420 29.15 -56.59 -21.21
C ASP A 420 29.72 -57.43 -22.37
N SER A 421 31.04 -57.56 -22.45
CA SER A 421 31.74 -58.74 -22.99
C SER A 421 33.21 -58.76 -22.51
N GLU A 422 33.53 -59.81 -21.74
CA GLU A 422 34.87 -60.41 -21.45
C GLU A 422 36.00 -59.59 -20.81
#